data_AF-K9GQR9-F1
#
_entry.id   AF-K9GQR9-F1
#
_cell.length_a   1.000
_cell.length_b   1.000
_cell.length_c   1.000
_cell.angle_alpha   90.00
_cell.angle_beta   90.00
_cell.angle_gamma   90.00
#
_symmetry.space_group_name_H-M   'P 1'
#
loop_
_entity.id
_entity.type
_entity.pdbx_description
1 polymer ?
#
loop_
_entity_poly.entity_id
_entity_poly.type
_entity_poly.pdbx_seq_one_letter_code
_entity_poly.pdbx_strand_id
1 'polypeptide(L)'
;MTSSQSSSPKSGASSPLPSAFETHARRLRFQALGIACHEFQLETLLLGHHQDDNVETTIWRLSAGASCLGLGGIPEVARIPECHGLFGASESWSTTSIPTRPPTKPQAQVRFDNQKQGFITFPDPNAGAKTIYSNLTSNVNMASPGIFICRPLLSFTKASLLETCHKNQVPYVSDPTNFDPTLTPRNAIRSLRTSNSLPRALESQSILSLIRSSQNLLQKSNELANYLLSSQCRILDFNPKAGSAVIQFLDTTPASMDPQIATLSASRIRQIQTIVLRRITELVSPFPDSHFSLRSYESLVPNVFPDADGSQGASTRPNDQKRRKAFTVAGVLFQRLANEASTLGKSQDPRLGGDNIWLLSRQPFMRDRDPVTQINVSPSGSFTPWVLWDNRYWMRLRLVPVDRDPSELGDQLISVPLTIRPFHKFDIERIRKDWVHPRPQGRTNSATEQKMPGTFEHLKALLSAEAPAQLRFTLPVVSREGIVSKPGKPLGQKVWQQLALPTLEYRLSGHSAQYSSLGEVELVHLRCRWRLKWQWMYKLIDTEALRLMGWPVGKDIEET
;
A
#
# COMPACT_ATOMS: atom_id res chain seq x y z
N MET A 1 -23.90 -58.48 8.45
CA MET A 1 -24.27 -58.14 7.06
C MET A 1 -23.64 -56.80 6.70
N THR A 2 -22.51 -56.83 6.00
CA THR A 2 -22.15 -55.94 4.89
C THR A 2 -20.79 -56.41 4.39
N SER A 3 -20.79 -56.85 3.13
CA SER A 3 -19.72 -57.52 2.43
C SER A 3 -18.62 -56.54 1.99
N SER A 4 -17.38 -56.97 2.14
CA SER A 4 -16.20 -56.46 1.47
C SER A 4 -16.27 -56.78 -0.04
N GLN A 5 -16.15 -55.76 -0.89
CA GLN A 5 -15.76 -55.94 -2.29
C GLN A 5 -14.65 -54.96 -2.67
N SER A 6 -13.52 -55.56 -3.03
CA SER A 6 -12.40 -54.99 -3.76
C SER A 6 -12.82 -54.56 -5.17
N SER A 7 -12.37 -53.40 -5.64
CA SER A 7 -12.36 -53.06 -7.07
C SER A 7 -10.96 -52.59 -7.49
N SER A 8 -10.46 -53.25 -8.53
CA SER A 8 -9.19 -53.08 -9.22
C SER A 8 -9.05 -51.72 -9.94
N PRO A 9 -7.82 -51.26 -10.26
CA PRO A 9 -7.60 -49.96 -10.88
C PRO A 9 -7.99 -50.00 -12.36
N LYS A 10 -8.91 -49.13 -12.78
CA LYS A 10 -9.19 -48.89 -14.20
C LYS A 10 -8.10 -48.01 -14.79
N SER A 11 -7.49 -48.55 -15.83
CA SER A 11 -6.56 -47.93 -16.77
C SER A 11 -7.10 -46.64 -17.40
N GLY A 12 -6.22 -45.65 -17.54
CA GLY A 12 -6.16 -44.78 -18.72
C GLY A 12 -7.37 -43.88 -18.98
N ALA A 13 -7.61 -42.90 -18.12
CA ALA A 13 -8.26 -41.67 -18.52
C ALA A 13 -7.25 -40.54 -18.33
N SER A 14 -6.83 -39.91 -19.43
CA SER A 14 -6.00 -38.71 -19.40
C SER A 14 -6.70 -37.67 -18.51
N SER A 15 -6.04 -37.31 -17.41
CA SER A 15 -6.46 -36.17 -16.60
C SER A 15 -6.51 -34.95 -17.52
N PRO A 16 -7.65 -34.24 -17.64
CA PRO A 16 -7.70 -33.02 -18.42
C PRO A 16 -6.65 -32.06 -17.85
N LEU A 17 -5.73 -31.60 -18.71
CA LEU A 17 -4.73 -30.60 -18.35
C LEU A 17 -5.47 -29.44 -17.68
N PRO A 18 -5.09 -29.04 -16.44
CA PRO A 18 -5.89 -28.12 -15.68
C PRO A 18 -5.89 -26.76 -16.40
N SER A 19 -7.08 -26.16 -16.52
CA SER A 19 -7.35 -24.83 -17.09
C SER A 19 -6.56 -23.66 -16.45
N ALA A 20 -5.66 -23.96 -15.52
CA ALA A 20 -4.80 -23.03 -14.80
C ALA A 20 -3.30 -23.19 -15.09
N PHE A 21 -2.88 -24.09 -15.99
CA PHE A 21 -1.46 -24.32 -16.29
C PHE A 21 -0.75 -23.05 -16.77
N GLU A 22 -1.28 -22.35 -17.78
CA GLU A 22 -0.65 -21.11 -18.31
C GLU A 22 -0.52 -20.05 -17.21
N THR A 23 -1.57 -19.85 -16.41
CA THR A 23 -1.57 -18.89 -15.29
C THR A 23 -0.51 -19.24 -14.24
N HIS A 24 -0.41 -20.52 -13.87
CA HIS A 24 0.56 -20.98 -12.89
C HIS A 24 2.00 -20.89 -13.41
N ALA A 25 2.24 -21.36 -14.64
CA ALA A 25 3.53 -21.28 -15.31
C ALA A 25 3.97 -19.82 -15.51
N ARG A 26 3.03 -18.94 -15.89
CA ARG A 26 3.27 -17.49 -15.99
C ARG A 26 3.73 -16.90 -14.66
N ARG A 27 3.03 -17.21 -13.57
CA ARG A 27 3.39 -16.73 -12.23
C ARG A 27 4.78 -17.19 -11.82
N LEU A 28 5.04 -18.49 -11.87
CA LEU A 28 6.35 -19.05 -11.49
C LEU A 28 7.49 -18.52 -12.37
N ARG A 29 7.27 -18.37 -13.68
CA ARG A 29 8.25 -17.79 -14.60
C ARG A 29 8.62 -16.36 -14.21
N PHE A 30 7.63 -15.50 -13.96
CA PHE A 30 7.92 -14.11 -13.58
C PHE A 30 8.56 -14.01 -12.21
N GLN A 31 8.17 -14.85 -11.25
CA GLN A 31 8.82 -14.89 -9.93
C GLN A 31 10.29 -15.33 -10.04
N ALA A 32 10.58 -16.38 -10.82
CA ALA A 32 11.95 -16.83 -11.05
C ALA A 32 12.80 -15.76 -11.76
N LEU A 33 12.26 -15.11 -12.80
CA LEU A 33 12.94 -14.01 -13.48
C LEU A 33 13.13 -12.81 -12.56
N GLY A 34 12.15 -12.47 -11.73
CA GLY A 34 12.24 -11.37 -10.77
C GLY A 34 13.30 -11.60 -9.70
N ILE A 35 13.39 -12.82 -9.18
CA ILE A 35 14.44 -13.22 -8.22
C ILE A 35 15.81 -13.11 -8.90
N ALA A 36 15.98 -13.68 -10.09
CA ALA A 36 17.25 -13.61 -10.82
C ALA A 36 17.66 -12.16 -11.12
N CYS A 37 16.74 -11.33 -11.60
CA CYS A 37 17.01 -9.91 -11.83
C CYS A 37 17.48 -9.20 -10.54
N HIS A 38 16.87 -9.50 -9.40
CA HIS A 38 17.33 -8.96 -8.12
C HIS A 38 18.73 -9.43 -7.74
N GLU A 39 19.02 -10.73 -7.87
CA GLU A 39 20.35 -11.30 -7.59
C GLU A 39 21.44 -10.69 -8.48
N PHE A 40 21.16 -10.48 -9.77
CA PHE A 40 22.09 -9.90 -10.74
C PHE A 40 22.05 -8.36 -10.81
N GLN A 41 21.31 -7.68 -9.93
CA GLN A 41 21.18 -6.22 -9.90
C GLN A 41 20.67 -5.62 -11.25
N LEU A 42 19.71 -6.30 -11.89
CA LEU A 42 19.06 -5.86 -13.13
C LEU A 42 17.72 -5.16 -12.85
N GLU A 43 17.61 -3.91 -13.28
CA GLU A 43 16.38 -3.10 -13.12
C GLU A 43 15.37 -3.29 -14.26
N THR A 44 15.81 -3.85 -15.39
CA THR A 44 15.01 -3.96 -16.61
C THR A 44 15.09 -5.37 -17.19
N LEU A 45 13.93 -5.94 -17.51
CA LEU A 45 13.76 -7.22 -18.19
C LEU A 45 13.16 -7.01 -19.60
N LEU A 46 13.90 -7.38 -20.63
CA LEU A 46 13.40 -7.33 -22.01
C LEU A 46 12.62 -8.59 -22.35
N LEU A 47 11.40 -8.45 -22.90
CA LEU A 47 10.61 -9.57 -23.38
C LEU A 47 10.32 -9.44 -24.87
N GLY A 48 10.41 -10.56 -25.59
CA GLY A 48 10.14 -10.65 -27.02
C GLY A 48 8.65 -10.69 -27.41
N HIS A 49 7.78 -9.98 -26.67
CA HIS A 49 6.38 -9.85 -27.10
C HIS A 49 6.32 -9.03 -28.39
N HIS A 50 5.50 -9.47 -29.35
CA HIS A 50 5.37 -8.86 -30.67
C HIS A 50 3.93 -8.41 -30.97
N GLN A 51 3.70 -7.78 -32.12
CA GLN A 51 2.41 -7.19 -32.50
C GLN A 51 1.27 -8.23 -32.49
N ASP A 52 1.52 -9.43 -32.98
CA ASP A 52 0.52 -10.51 -32.98
C ASP A 52 0.06 -10.91 -31.56
N ASP A 53 0.97 -10.91 -30.56
CA ASP A 53 0.61 -11.20 -29.16
C ASP A 53 -0.32 -10.13 -28.60
N ASN A 54 -0.12 -8.89 -29.04
CA ASN A 54 -0.94 -7.75 -28.64
C ASN A 54 -2.36 -7.86 -29.20
N VAL A 55 -2.48 -8.24 -30.48
CA VAL A 55 -3.77 -8.52 -31.12
C VAL A 55 -4.49 -9.68 -30.43
N GLU A 56 -3.81 -10.82 -30.24
CA GLU A 56 -4.38 -12.00 -29.55
C GLU A 56 -4.85 -11.67 -28.14
N THR A 57 -4.03 -10.96 -27.38
CA THR A 57 -4.37 -10.54 -26.01
C THR A 57 -5.57 -9.61 -26.01
N THR A 58 -5.70 -8.70 -26.97
CA THR A 58 -6.82 -7.77 -27.03
C THR A 58 -8.12 -8.45 -27.42
N ILE A 59 -8.10 -9.38 -28.39
CA ILE A 59 -9.27 -10.20 -28.74
C ILE A 59 -9.69 -11.05 -27.54
N TRP A 60 -8.73 -11.66 -26.83
CA TRP A 60 -9.03 -12.41 -25.62
C TRP A 60 -9.69 -11.52 -24.55
N ARG A 61 -9.14 -10.34 -24.27
CA ARG A 61 -9.73 -9.39 -23.32
C ARG A 61 -11.14 -8.95 -23.73
N LEU A 62 -11.38 -8.69 -25.01
CA LEU A 62 -12.71 -8.40 -25.55
C LEU A 62 -13.68 -9.55 -25.25
N SER A 63 -13.29 -10.80 -25.55
CA SER A 63 -14.12 -11.98 -25.29
C SER A 63 -14.39 -12.22 -23.80
N ALA A 64 -13.48 -11.76 -22.93
CA ALA A 64 -13.61 -11.82 -21.48
C ALA A 64 -14.40 -10.64 -20.87
N GLY A 65 -14.93 -9.73 -21.71
CA GLY A 65 -15.77 -8.61 -21.27
C GLY A 65 -15.01 -7.35 -20.84
N ALA A 66 -13.72 -7.24 -21.18
CA ALA A 66 -12.98 -6.00 -20.95
C ALA A 66 -13.56 -4.86 -21.80
N SER A 67 -13.66 -3.67 -21.22
CA SER A 67 -14.18 -2.48 -21.89
C SER A 67 -13.16 -1.36 -21.93
N CYS A 68 -13.25 -0.51 -22.96
CA CYS A 68 -12.53 0.75 -23.13
C CYS A 68 -11.08 0.70 -22.64
N LEU A 69 -10.81 1.15 -21.41
CA LEU A 69 -9.47 1.23 -20.80
C LEU A 69 -8.77 -0.13 -20.66
N GLY A 70 -9.51 -1.24 -20.56
CA GLY A 70 -8.94 -2.59 -20.51
C GLY A 70 -8.43 -3.11 -21.85
N LEU A 71 -8.71 -2.39 -22.95
CA LEU A 71 -8.40 -2.78 -24.32
C LEU A 71 -7.16 -2.11 -24.90
N GLY A 72 -6.37 -1.41 -24.08
CA GLY A 72 -5.13 -0.73 -24.49
C GLY A 72 -3.98 -1.68 -24.86
N GLY A 73 -4.26 -2.96 -25.05
CA GLY A 73 -3.28 -3.97 -25.42
C GLY A 73 -2.28 -4.32 -24.32
N ILE A 74 -1.17 -4.90 -24.74
CA ILE A 74 0.02 -5.12 -23.92
C ILE A 74 0.78 -3.78 -23.85
N PRO A 75 1.10 -3.25 -22.66
CA PRO A 75 1.90 -2.04 -22.54
C PRO A 75 3.35 -2.30 -22.96
N GLU A 76 3.99 -1.33 -23.61
CA GLU A 76 5.40 -1.43 -24.01
C GLU A 76 6.32 -1.52 -22.79
N VAL A 77 6.08 -0.66 -21.79
CA VAL A 77 6.75 -0.63 -20.50
C VAL A 77 5.74 -0.91 -19.39
N ALA A 78 6.05 -1.82 -18.47
CA ALA A 78 5.23 -2.09 -17.30
C ALA A 78 6.05 -2.66 -16.15
N ARG A 79 5.55 -2.58 -14.92
CA ARG A 79 6.16 -3.29 -13.79
C ARG A 79 6.08 -4.80 -13.97
N ILE A 80 7.03 -5.52 -13.38
CA ILE A 80 7.03 -6.98 -13.40
C ILE A 80 5.74 -7.53 -12.73
N PRO A 81 4.91 -8.33 -13.42
CA PRO A 81 3.70 -8.88 -12.85
C PRO A 81 4.04 -10.08 -11.95
N GLU A 82 3.06 -10.56 -11.19
CA GLU A 82 3.13 -11.82 -10.43
C GLU A 82 4.21 -11.88 -9.31
N CYS A 83 4.88 -10.76 -9.05
CA CYS A 83 5.97 -10.64 -8.07
C CYS A 83 5.58 -9.85 -6.81
N HIS A 84 4.29 -9.58 -6.58
CA HIS A 84 3.81 -8.89 -5.38
C HIS A 84 4.30 -9.59 -4.11
N GLY A 85 4.91 -8.84 -3.19
CA GLY A 85 5.48 -9.39 -1.95
C GLY A 85 6.88 -10.00 -2.09
N LEU A 86 7.49 -10.01 -3.30
CA LEU A 86 8.89 -10.37 -3.48
C LEU A 86 9.77 -9.12 -3.44
N PHE A 87 10.56 -9.00 -2.36
CA PHE A 87 11.48 -7.88 -2.18
C PHE A 87 12.52 -7.84 -3.32
N GLY A 88 12.85 -6.63 -3.79
CA GLY A 88 13.72 -6.40 -4.94
C GLY A 88 12.99 -6.56 -6.28
N ALA A 89 12.09 -7.53 -6.43
CA ALA A 89 11.41 -7.74 -7.71
C ALA A 89 10.29 -6.72 -7.95
N SER A 90 9.36 -6.57 -7.00
CA SER A 90 8.18 -5.71 -7.13
C SER A 90 8.11 -4.73 -5.96
N GLU A 91 7.95 -3.44 -6.27
CA GLU A 91 7.65 -2.41 -5.28
C GLU A 91 8.65 -2.37 -4.10
N SER A 92 9.96 -2.52 -4.36
CA SER A 92 10.98 -2.70 -3.31
C SER A 92 12.45 -2.69 -3.76
N TRP A 93 12.78 -2.14 -4.95
CA TRP A 93 14.16 -2.13 -5.45
C TRP A 93 15.07 -1.15 -4.70
N SER A 94 14.57 0.06 -4.50
CA SER A 94 15.26 1.18 -3.88
C SER A 94 14.27 1.98 -3.04
N THR A 95 14.75 3.03 -2.38
CA THR A 95 13.92 3.88 -1.53
C THR A 95 13.95 5.33 -1.98
N THR A 96 12.77 5.96 -2.01
CA THR A 96 12.63 7.41 -2.12
C THR A 96 12.22 7.98 -0.77
N SER A 97 12.90 9.03 -0.34
CA SER A 97 12.63 9.70 0.94
C SER A 97 11.57 10.78 0.75
N ILE A 98 10.44 10.67 1.46
CA ILE A 98 9.35 11.67 1.44
C ILE A 98 9.20 12.30 2.83
N PRO A 99 9.06 13.64 2.94
CA PRO A 99 8.82 14.29 4.23
C PRO A 99 7.46 13.86 4.82
N THR A 100 7.42 13.58 6.13
CA THR A 100 6.17 13.22 6.82
C THR A 100 5.30 14.40 7.20
N ARG A 101 5.77 15.63 7.01
CA ARG A 101 5.03 16.85 7.32
C ARG A 101 5.31 17.90 6.26
N PRO A 102 4.33 18.75 5.92
CA PRO A 102 4.56 19.81 4.97
C PRO A 102 5.55 20.84 5.59
N PRO A 103 6.42 21.46 4.78
CA PRO A 103 7.33 22.52 5.24
C PRO A 103 6.57 23.79 5.67
N THR A 104 5.36 23.97 5.16
CA THR A 104 4.50 25.12 5.45
C THR A 104 3.89 25.05 6.85
N LYS A 105 4.07 26.11 7.63
CA LYS A 105 3.36 26.32 8.91
C LYS A 105 2.04 27.08 8.66
N PRO A 106 0.95 26.80 9.39
CA PRO A 106 0.82 25.85 10.50
C PRO A 106 0.53 24.41 10.05
N GLN A 107 0.99 23.44 10.86
CA GLN A 107 0.72 22.02 10.64
C GLN A 107 -0.69 21.66 11.08
N ALA A 108 -1.41 20.90 10.27
CA ALA A 108 -2.69 20.32 10.64
C ALA A 108 -2.52 19.36 11.84
N GLN A 109 -3.46 19.42 12.79
CA GLN A 109 -3.60 18.43 13.85
C GLN A 109 -4.99 17.82 13.83
N VAL A 110 -5.06 16.50 13.74
CA VAL A 110 -6.30 15.74 13.81
C VAL A 110 -6.53 15.27 15.25
N ARG A 111 -7.74 15.49 15.75
CA ARG A 111 -8.19 15.05 17.08
C ARG A 111 -9.53 14.36 16.97
N PHE A 112 -9.86 13.54 17.97
CA PHE A 112 -11.15 12.87 18.04
C PHE A 112 -11.77 13.06 19.42
N ASP A 113 -13.05 13.41 19.46
CA ASP A 113 -13.84 13.31 20.69
C ASP A 113 -14.37 11.88 20.85
N ASN A 114 -14.01 11.24 21.96
CA ASN A 114 -14.47 9.91 22.36
C ASN A 114 -14.48 8.87 21.22
N GLN A 115 -13.51 8.97 20.29
CA GLN A 115 -13.38 8.11 19.10
C GLN A 115 -14.54 8.16 18.09
N LYS A 116 -15.46 9.12 18.20
CA LYS A 116 -16.67 9.22 17.35
C LYS A 116 -16.54 10.30 16.29
N GLN A 117 -16.21 11.52 16.69
CA GLN A 117 -16.15 12.67 15.78
C GLN A 117 -14.72 13.20 15.67
N GLY A 118 -14.25 13.35 14.44
CA GLY A 118 -12.92 13.87 14.14
C GLY A 118 -12.95 15.38 13.90
N PHE A 119 -11.93 16.07 14.39
CA PHE A 119 -11.72 17.50 14.24
C PHE A 119 -10.33 17.76 13.67
N ILE A 120 -10.21 18.82 12.88
CA ILE A 120 -8.93 19.35 12.40
C ILE A 120 -8.70 20.74 12.96
N THR A 121 -7.46 21.00 13.38
CA THR A 121 -7.00 22.29 13.88
C THR A 121 -5.70 22.70 13.21
N PHE A 122 -5.51 24.02 13.08
CA PHE A 122 -4.31 24.65 12.55
C PHE A 122 -3.73 25.58 13.63
N PRO A 123 -3.03 25.03 14.64
CA PRO A 123 -2.49 25.82 15.75
C PRO A 123 -1.51 26.89 15.24
N ASP A 124 -1.58 28.09 15.84
CA ASP A 124 -0.68 29.20 15.53
C ASP A 124 0.78 28.80 15.82
N PRO A 125 1.70 28.93 14.86
CA PRO A 125 3.11 28.61 15.05
C PRO A 125 3.79 29.43 16.17
N ASN A 126 3.24 30.61 16.52
CA ASN A 126 3.78 31.50 17.55
C ASN A 126 3.17 31.27 18.94
N ALA A 127 2.07 30.52 19.04
CA ALA A 127 1.47 30.14 20.31
C ALA A 127 2.30 29.02 20.96
N GLY A 128 3.37 29.41 21.68
CA GLY A 128 4.23 28.59 22.53
C GLY A 128 4.08 27.09 22.28
N ALA A 129 4.79 26.56 21.28
CA ALA A 129 4.69 25.16 20.91
C ALA A 129 4.78 24.29 22.16
N LYS A 130 3.77 23.44 22.40
CA LYS A 130 3.92 22.27 23.28
C LYS A 130 4.93 21.34 22.61
N THR A 131 6.19 21.71 22.74
CA THR A 131 7.38 21.17 22.13
C THR A 131 7.70 19.86 22.83
N ILE A 132 6.95 18.81 22.51
CA ILE A 132 7.29 17.44 22.94
C ILE A 132 7.61 16.57 21.72
N TYR A 133 7.22 16.98 20.51
CA TYR A 133 7.32 16.14 19.30
C TYR A 133 7.90 16.84 18.07
N SER A 134 8.54 18.02 18.22
CA SER A 134 8.93 18.89 17.10
C SER A 134 10.27 18.54 16.43
N ASN A 135 11.02 17.55 16.92
CA ASN A 135 12.34 17.23 16.36
C ASN A 135 12.36 15.99 15.46
N LEU A 136 11.20 15.44 15.09
CA LEU A 136 11.08 14.44 14.03
C LEU A 136 10.52 15.08 12.76
N THR A 137 11.27 16.00 12.15
CA THR A 137 11.25 16.13 10.67
C THR A 137 11.85 14.85 10.11
N SER A 138 11.10 13.75 10.22
CA SER A 138 11.51 12.45 9.70
C SER A 138 11.06 12.38 8.26
N ASN A 139 12.00 12.26 7.35
CA ASN A 139 11.64 11.66 6.08
C ASN A 139 11.31 10.18 6.32
N VAL A 140 10.34 9.66 5.56
CA VAL A 140 10.03 8.23 5.52
C VAL A 140 10.49 7.68 4.19
N ASN A 141 11.16 6.54 4.27
CA ASN A 141 11.53 5.77 3.09
C ASN A 141 10.29 5.14 2.49
N MET A 142 10.07 5.38 1.21
CA MET A 142 9.02 4.79 0.40
C MET A 142 9.68 3.83 -0.58
N ALA A 143 9.05 2.68 -0.83
CA ALA A 143 9.57 1.72 -1.79
C ALA A 143 9.45 2.25 -3.23
N SER A 144 10.41 1.89 -4.08
CA SER A 144 10.40 2.23 -5.50
C SER A 144 9.72 1.17 -6.38
N PRO A 145 9.43 1.45 -7.67
CA PRO A 145 8.62 0.58 -8.52
C PRO A 145 9.06 -0.88 -8.70
N GLY A 146 10.32 -1.22 -8.42
CA GLY A 146 10.85 -2.56 -8.69
C GLY A 146 11.40 -2.69 -10.11
N ILE A 147 11.35 -3.91 -10.65
CA ILE A 147 11.81 -4.23 -12.00
C ILE A 147 10.79 -3.78 -13.05
N PHE A 148 11.29 -3.16 -14.11
CA PHE A 148 10.50 -2.85 -15.31
C PHE A 148 10.65 -3.95 -16.36
N ILE A 149 9.55 -4.23 -17.06
CA ILE A 149 9.54 -5.01 -18.28
C ILE A 149 9.43 -4.06 -19.47
N CYS A 150 10.33 -4.22 -20.43
CA CYS A 150 10.27 -3.53 -21.72
C CYS A 150 10.05 -4.54 -22.87
N ARG A 151 9.25 -4.15 -23.85
CA ARG A 151 8.84 -5.00 -24.98
C ARG A 151 9.19 -4.34 -26.32
N PRO A 152 10.48 -4.27 -26.69
CA PRO A 152 10.92 -3.52 -27.87
C PRO A 152 10.39 -4.08 -29.19
N LEU A 153 9.97 -5.35 -29.23
CA LEU A 153 9.49 -6.00 -30.44
C LEU A 153 7.97 -5.84 -30.66
N LEU A 154 7.27 -5.12 -29.78
CA LEU A 154 5.81 -5.09 -29.73
C LEU A 154 5.15 -4.46 -30.97
N SER A 155 5.87 -3.61 -31.70
CA SER A 155 5.41 -2.98 -32.94
C SER A 155 5.60 -3.86 -34.18
N PHE A 156 6.43 -4.91 -34.10
CA PHE A 156 6.78 -5.76 -35.23
C PHE A 156 5.89 -6.99 -35.32
N THR A 157 5.56 -7.44 -36.54
CA THR A 157 4.81 -8.68 -36.75
C THR A 157 5.72 -9.89 -36.59
N LYS A 158 5.15 -11.03 -36.18
CA LYS A 158 5.89 -12.29 -36.11
C LYS A 158 6.52 -12.66 -37.47
N ALA A 159 5.82 -12.40 -38.56
CA ALA A 159 6.32 -12.66 -39.92
C ALA A 159 7.60 -11.86 -40.23
N SER A 160 7.61 -10.56 -39.91
CA SER A 160 8.79 -9.70 -40.11
C SER A 160 9.97 -10.13 -39.22
N LEU A 161 9.70 -10.57 -38.00
CA LEU A 161 10.74 -11.10 -37.10
C LEU A 161 11.35 -12.40 -37.64
N LEU A 162 10.54 -13.32 -38.17
CA LEU A 162 11.01 -14.56 -38.78
C LEU A 162 11.84 -14.29 -40.05
N GLU A 163 11.38 -13.39 -40.91
CA GLU A 163 12.13 -12.96 -42.10
C GLU A 163 13.50 -12.37 -41.72
N THR A 164 13.53 -11.56 -40.65
CA THR A 164 14.79 -11.02 -40.11
C THR A 164 15.70 -12.13 -39.61
N CYS A 165 15.17 -13.14 -38.91
CA CYS A 165 15.95 -14.29 -38.45
C CYS A 165 16.51 -15.09 -39.64
N HIS A 166 15.69 -15.34 -40.68
CA HIS A 166 16.13 -16.05 -41.88
C HIS A 166 17.23 -15.30 -42.62
N LYS A 167 17.05 -13.99 -42.85
CA LYS A 167 18.01 -13.13 -43.52
C LYS A 167 19.37 -13.09 -42.80
N ASN A 168 19.35 -13.10 -41.47
CA ASN A 168 20.56 -13.03 -40.65
C ASN A 168 21.03 -14.40 -40.14
N GLN A 169 20.42 -15.50 -40.60
CA GLN A 169 20.74 -16.87 -40.19
C GLN A 169 20.72 -17.08 -38.66
N VAL A 170 19.80 -16.40 -37.96
CA VAL A 170 19.62 -16.54 -36.51
C VAL A 170 18.79 -17.81 -36.24
N PRO A 171 19.35 -18.81 -35.53
CA PRO A 171 18.61 -20.03 -35.21
C PRO A 171 17.51 -19.74 -34.18
N TYR A 172 16.35 -20.39 -34.36
CA TYR A 172 15.24 -20.32 -33.41
C TYR A 172 14.56 -21.67 -33.25
N VAL A 173 13.90 -21.88 -32.12
CA VAL A 173 13.15 -23.10 -31.80
C VAL A 173 11.66 -22.84 -31.98
N SER A 174 10.94 -23.80 -32.55
CA SER A 174 9.49 -23.80 -32.61
C SER A 174 8.93 -24.83 -31.64
N ASP A 175 8.22 -24.38 -30.61
CA ASP A 175 7.55 -25.27 -29.67
C ASP A 175 6.23 -25.77 -30.28
N PRO A 176 6.04 -27.09 -30.47
CA PRO A 176 4.84 -27.69 -31.07
C PRO A 176 3.54 -27.34 -30.33
N THR A 177 3.60 -27.08 -29.03
CA THR A 177 2.42 -26.77 -28.23
C THR A 177 1.78 -25.42 -28.61
N ASN A 178 2.51 -24.54 -29.28
CA ASN A 178 1.99 -23.26 -29.79
C ASN A 178 0.95 -23.41 -30.91
N PHE A 179 0.87 -24.59 -31.52
CA PHE A 179 -0.01 -24.88 -32.65
C PHE A 179 -1.26 -25.67 -32.24
N ASP A 180 -1.36 -26.11 -30.98
CA ASP A 180 -2.57 -26.78 -30.47
C ASP A 180 -3.63 -25.74 -30.10
N PRO A 181 -4.73 -25.61 -30.87
CA PRO A 181 -5.79 -24.63 -30.60
C PRO A 181 -6.62 -24.97 -29.35
N THR A 182 -6.55 -26.21 -28.84
CA THR A 182 -7.32 -26.65 -27.67
C THR A 182 -6.62 -26.34 -26.35
N LEU A 183 -5.32 -26.06 -26.38
CA LEU A 183 -4.50 -25.91 -25.19
C LEU A 183 -4.72 -24.58 -24.44
N THR A 184 -4.86 -23.47 -25.17
CA THR A 184 -5.09 -22.14 -24.59
C THR A 184 -6.06 -21.29 -25.40
N PRO A 185 -6.80 -20.35 -24.77
CA PRO A 185 -7.63 -19.40 -25.50
C PRO A 185 -6.85 -18.59 -26.54
N ARG A 186 -5.57 -18.26 -26.26
CA ARG A 186 -4.71 -17.55 -27.20
C ARG A 186 -4.37 -18.38 -28.43
N ASN A 187 -4.05 -19.67 -28.26
CA ASN A 187 -3.80 -20.56 -29.39
C ASN A 187 -5.06 -20.72 -30.25
N ALA A 188 -6.25 -20.84 -29.64
CA ALA A 188 -7.52 -20.86 -30.36
C ALA A 188 -7.71 -19.58 -31.20
N ILE A 189 -7.52 -18.40 -30.60
CA ILE A 189 -7.62 -17.10 -31.29
C ILE A 189 -6.61 -17.01 -32.44
N ARG A 190 -5.38 -17.46 -32.21
CA ARG A 190 -4.33 -17.50 -33.23
C ARG A 190 -4.75 -18.37 -34.42
N SER A 191 -5.26 -19.58 -34.15
CA SER A 191 -5.75 -20.49 -35.18
C SER A 191 -6.86 -19.84 -36.02
N LEU A 192 -7.85 -19.20 -35.38
CA LEU A 192 -8.96 -18.53 -36.05
C LEU A 192 -8.50 -17.33 -36.91
N ARG A 193 -7.48 -16.61 -36.46
CA ARG A 193 -6.82 -15.54 -37.24
C ARG A 193 -6.14 -16.12 -38.47
N THR A 194 -5.34 -17.17 -38.31
CA THR A 194 -4.57 -17.75 -39.41
C THR A 194 -5.46 -18.42 -40.46
N SER A 195 -6.63 -18.94 -40.07
CA SER A 195 -7.61 -19.53 -40.99
C SER A 195 -8.55 -18.49 -41.61
N ASN A 196 -8.34 -17.18 -41.37
CA ASN A 196 -9.21 -16.09 -41.81
C ASN A 196 -10.69 -16.31 -41.47
N SER A 197 -10.96 -16.95 -40.32
CA SER A 197 -12.32 -17.29 -39.89
C SER A 197 -12.95 -16.22 -38.98
N LEU A 198 -12.21 -15.15 -38.68
CA LEU A 198 -12.69 -14.02 -37.90
C LEU A 198 -13.34 -12.97 -38.79
N PRO A 199 -14.41 -12.29 -38.31
CA PRO A 199 -15.00 -11.17 -39.03
C PRO A 199 -14.03 -9.98 -39.11
N ARG A 200 -14.23 -9.11 -40.10
CA ARG A 200 -13.41 -7.90 -40.34
C ARG A 200 -13.15 -7.04 -39.10
N ALA A 201 -14.13 -6.96 -38.19
CA ALA A 201 -14.00 -6.20 -36.94
C ALA A 201 -12.93 -6.76 -35.97
N LEU A 202 -12.61 -8.04 -36.09
CA LEU A 202 -11.63 -8.76 -35.26
C LEU A 202 -10.31 -9.05 -36.01
N GLU A 203 -10.14 -8.52 -37.22
CA GLU A 203 -8.87 -8.56 -37.94
C GLU A 203 -7.82 -7.65 -37.29
N SER A 204 -6.53 -7.94 -37.55
CA SER A 204 -5.40 -7.25 -36.92
C SER A 204 -5.48 -5.72 -37.05
N GLN A 205 -5.81 -5.16 -38.22
CA GLN A 205 -5.85 -3.71 -38.40
C GLN A 205 -6.96 -3.03 -37.57
N SER A 206 -8.14 -3.66 -37.51
CA SER A 206 -9.26 -3.20 -36.69
C SER A 206 -8.90 -3.23 -35.20
N ILE A 207 -8.29 -4.32 -34.74
CA ILE A 207 -7.85 -4.48 -33.35
C ILE A 207 -6.74 -3.49 -33.00
N LEU A 208 -5.76 -3.26 -33.88
CA LEU A 208 -4.71 -2.26 -33.67
C LEU A 208 -5.27 -0.84 -33.64
N SER A 209 -6.28 -0.53 -34.46
CA SER A 209 -7.00 0.74 -34.37
C SER A 209 -7.71 0.90 -33.01
N LEU A 210 -8.39 -0.15 -32.54
CA LEU A 210 -9.05 -0.17 -31.24
C LEU A 210 -8.06 0.02 -30.08
N ILE A 211 -6.90 -0.64 -30.13
CA ILE A 211 -5.82 -0.47 -29.14
C ILE A 211 -5.38 0.99 -29.09
N ARG A 212 -5.09 1.61 -30.24
CA ARG A 212 -4.70 3.04 -30.31
C ARG A 212 -5.77 3.96 -29.74
N SER A 213 -7.04 3.75 -30.12
CA SER A 213 -8.16 4.54 -29.58
C SER A 213 -8.30 4.39 -28.06
N SER A 214 -8.12 3.17 -27.54
CA SER A 214 -8.16 2.88 -26.10
C SER A 214 -7.01 3.55 -25.35
N GLN A 215 -5.78 3.47 -25.88
CA GLN A 215 -4.60 4.12 -25.32
C GLN A 215 -4.76 5.64 -25.26
N ASN A 216 -5.23 6.26 -26.35
CA ASN A 216 -5.53 7.70 -26.39
C ASN A 216 -6.59 8.09 -25.35
N LEU A 217 -7.62 7.27 -25.16
CA LEU A 217 -8.65 7.52 -24.15
C LEU A 217 -8.07 7.44 -22.73
N LEU A 218 -7.21 6.46 -22.45
CA LEU A 218 -6.54 6.29 -21.17
C LEU A 218 -5.61 7.47 -20.86
N GLN A 219 -4.81 7.89 -21.84
CA GLN A 219 -3.93 9.05 -21.72
C GLN A 219 -4.72 10.32 -21.39
N LYS A 220 -5.76 10.65 -22.18
CA LYS A 220 -6.62 11.80 -21.91
C LYS A 220 -7.30 11.72 -20.54
N SER A 221 -7.74 10.52 -20.13
CA SER A 221 -8.30 10.29 -18.81
C SER A 221 -7.29 10.61 -17.69
N ASN A 222 -6.03 10.24 -17.86
CA ASN A 222 -4.97 10.50 -16.88
C ASN A 222 -4.60 11.99 -16.83
N GLU A 223 -4.51 12.67 -17.97
CA GLU A 223 -4.27 14.11 -18.05
C GLU A 223 -5.36 14.90 -17.33
N LEU A 224 -6.63 14.56 -17.57
CA LEU A 224 -7.77 15.18 -16.88
C LEU A 224 -7.78 14.83 -15.37
N ALA A 225 -7.40 13.61 -14.98
CA ALA A 225 -7.29 13.25 -13.58
C ALA A 225 -6.17 14.03 -12.87
N ASN A 226 -5.02 14.23 -13.53
CA ASN A 226 -3.93 15.06 -13.04
C ASN A 226 -4.40 16.50 -12.81
N TYR A 227 -5.13 17.04 -13.78
CA TYR A 227 -5.72 18.36 -13.66
C TYR A 227 -6.66 18.47 -12.45
N LEU A 228 -7.61 17.54 -12.28
CA LEU A 228 -8.53 17.54 -11.14
C LEU A 228 -7.81 17.39 -9.80
N LEU A 229 -6.79 16.52 -9.71
CA LEU A 229 -5.94 16.41 -8.51
C LEU A 229 -5.32 17.76 -8.14
N SER A 230 -4.80 18.49 -9.14
CA SER A 230 -4.13 19.77 -8.91
C SER A 230 -5.05 20.96 -8.61
N SER A 231 -6.29 20.92 -9.12
CA SER A 231 -7.24 22.04 -9.03
C SER A 231 -8.29 21.86 -7.93
N GLN A 232 -8.64 20.62 -7.58
CA GLN A 232 -9.74 20.32 -6.65
C GLN A 232 -9.32 19.59 -5.38
N CYS A 233 -8.07 19.12 -5.29
CA CYS A 233 -7.61 18.37 -4.14
C CYS A 233 -6.40 19.04 -3.49
N ARG A 234 -6.41 19.07 -2.15
CA ARG A 234 -5.29 19.53 -1.33
C ARG A 234 -4.99 18.50 -0.25
N ILE A 235 -3.75 18.10 -0.14
CA ILE A 235 -3.31 17.21 0.94
C ILE A 235 -2.78 18.05 2.10
N LEU A 236 -3.46 17.95 3.23
CA LEU A 236 -3.21 18.75 4.43
C LEU A 236 -2.24 18.04 5.39
N ASP A 237 -2.26 16.71 5.40
CA ASP A 237 -1.37 15.87 6.18
C ASP A 237 -1.19 14.51 5.50
N PHE A 238 0.01 13.94 5.59
CA PHE A 238 0.31 12.61 5.08
C PHE A 238 1.25 11.89 6.06
N ASN A 239 0.69 10.89 6.75
CA ASN A 239 1.41 10.13 7.75
C ASN A 239 1.58 8.66 7.31
N PRO A 240 2.64 8.32 6.57
CA PRO A 240 2.92 6.94 6.18
C PRO A 240 3.27 6.04 7.38
N LYS A 241 3.67 6.59 8.54
CA LYS A 241 3.95 5.77 9.75
C LYS A 241 2.71 5.08 10.30
N ALA A 242 1.56 5.75 10.16
CA ALA A 242 0.25 5.23 10.54
C ALA A 242 -0.55 4.73 9.32
N GLY A 243 -0.14 5.10 8.10
CA GLY A 243 -0.89 4.85 6.88
C GLY A 243 -2.19 5.66 6.89
N SER A 244 -2.06 6.99 6.96
CA SER A 244 -3.18 7.92 6.89
C SER A 244 -2.84 9.17 6.07
N ALA A 245 -3.87 9.79 5.51
CA ALA A 245 -3.77 11.07 4.82
C ALA A 245 -4.99 11.95 5.18
N VAL A 246 -4.81 13.26 5.17
CA VAL A 246 -5.91 14.22 5.31
C VAL A 246 -6.04 14.99 4.02
N ILE A 247 -7.20 14.86 3.37
CA ILE A 247 -7.47 15.44 2.05
C ILE A 247 -8.61 16.45 2.17
N GLN A 248 -8.40 17.64 1.64
CA GLN A 248 -9.44 18.62 1.40
C GLN A 248 -9.85 18.56 -0.07
N PHE A 249 -11.17 18.46 -0.29
CA PHE A 249 -11.78 18.56 -1.62
C PHE A 249 -12.38 19.96 -1.76
N LEU A 250 -11.98 20.70 -2.78
CA LEU A 250 -12.39 22.09 -2.97
C LEU A 250 -13.70 22.16 -3.76
N ASP A 251 -14.55 23.12 -3.39
CA ASP A 251 -15.82 23.40 -4.06
C ASP A 251 -15.60 24.31 -5.29
N THR A 252 -14.62 23.99 -6.14
CA THR A 252 -14.37 24.69 -7.40
C THR A 252 -15.06 23.97 -8.55
N THR A 253 -15.89 24.70 -9.31
CA THR A 253 -16.53 24.12 -10.49
C THR A 253 -15.45 23.81 -11.54
N PRO A 254 -15.32 22.55 -12.00
CA PRO A 254 -14.27 22.18 -12.96
C PRO A 254 -14.29 23.05 -14.23
N ALA A 255 -15.47 23.48 -14.65
CA ALA A 255 -15.71 24.29 -15.84
C ALA A 255 -15.22 25.75 -15.73
N SER A 256 -15.04 26.28 -14.52
CA SER A 256 -14.54 27.65 -14.33
C SER A 256 -13.03 27.79 -14.57
N MET A 257 -12.32 26.66 -14.66
CA MET A 257 -10.86 26.65 -14.61
C MET A 257 -10.20 26.10 -15.88
N ASP A 258 -10.87 25.25 -16.67
CA ASP A 258 -10.37 24.77 -17.98
C ASP A 258 -11.51 24.59 -19.01
N PRO A 259 -11.41 25.21 -20.21
CA PRO A 259 -12.41 25.07 -21.27
C PRO A 259 -12.59 23.64 -21.77
N GLN A 260 -11.57 22.77 -21.69
CA GLN A 260 -11.68 21.37 -22.10
C GLN A 260 -12.63 20.60 -21.19
N ILE A 261 -12.60 20.83 -19.87
CA ILE A 261 -13.49 20.15 -18.93
C ILE A 261 -14.92 20.70 -19.02
N ALA A 262 -15.06 22.00 -19.30
CA ALA A 262 -16.37 22.62 -19.48
C ALA A 262 -17.19 21.97 -20.62
N THR A 263 -16.53 21.38 -21.63
CA THR A 263 -17.20 20.69 -22.75
C THR A 263 -17.57 19.23 -22.46
N LEU A 264 -17.11 18.66 -21.34
CA LEU A 264 -17.34 17.25 -21.02
C LEU A 264 -18.73 17.01 -20.44
N SER A 265 -19.32 15.86 -20.76
CA SER A 265 -20.58 15.44 -20.13
C SER A 265 -20.39 15.17 -18.63
N ALA A 266 -21.44 15.38 -17.84
CA ALA A 266 -21.42 15.09 -16.39
C ALA A 266 -21.02 13.64 -16.07
N SER A 267 -21.42 12.68 -16.92
CA SER A 267 -21.00 11.28 -16.81
C SER A 267 -19.49 11.12 -16.98
N ARG A 268 -18.90 11.82 -17.96
CA ARG A 268 -17.46 11.77 -18.20
C ARG A 268 -16.68 12.40 -17.05
N ILE A 269 -17.13 13.53 -16.53
CA ILE A 269 -16.53 14.16 -15.33
C ILE A 269 -16.54 13.19 -14.16
N ARG A 270 -17.68 12.52 -13.90
CA ARG A 270 -17.82 11.53 -12.82
C ARG A 270 -16.86 10.34 -13.00
N GLN A 271 -16.63 9.88 -14.23
CA GLN A 271 -15.62 8.85 -14.51
C GLN A 271 -14.20 9.31 -14.17
N ILE A 272 -13.82 10.55 -14.53
CA ILE A 272 -12.50 11.10 -14.18
C ILE A 272 -12.37 11.27 -12.67
N GLN A 273 -13.39 11.79 -11.98
CA GLN A 273 -13.41 11.87 -10.52
C GLN A 273 -13.28 10.49 -9.84
N THR A 274 -13.83 9.44 -10.45
CA THR A 274 -13.67 8.06 -9.98
C THR A 274 -12.21 7.61 -10.05
N ILE A 275 -11.49 7.96 -11.15
CA ILE A 275 -10.05 7.70 -11.29
C ILE A 275 -9.27 8.48 -10.21
N VAL A 276 -9.60 9.75 -10.00
CA VAL A 276 -8.98 10.59 -8.97
C VAL A 276 -9.19 9.99 -7.57
N LEU A 277 -10.42 9.63 -7.22
CA LEU A 277 -10.74 9.03 -5.92
C LEU A 277 -9.95 7.73 -5.71
N ARG A 278 -9.82 6.90 -6.74
CA ARG A 278 -9.02 5.69 -6.68
C ARG A 278 -7.54 5.99 -6.43
N ARG A 279 -6.93 6.93 -7.17
CA ARG A 279 -5.52 7.32 -6.98
C ARG A 279 -5.25 7.85 -5.57
N ILE A 280 -6.15 8.70 -5.05
CA ILE A 280 -6.07 9.19 -3.66
C ILE A 280 -6.19 8.02 -2.66
N THR A 281 -7.10 7.08 -2.91
CA THR A 281 -7.28 5.91 -2.04
C THR A 281 -6.04 5.01 -2.01
N GLU A 282 -5.37 4.83 -3.16
CA GLU A 282 -4.21 3.96 -3.31
C GLU A 282 -2.99 4.42 -2.49
N LEU A 283 -2.90 5.71 -2.11
CA LEU A 283 -1.88 6.23 -1.19
C LEU A 283 -1.88 5.53 0.19
N VAL A 284 -3.06 5.09 0.65
CA VAL A 284 -3.26 4.50 1.98
C VAL A 284 -3.66 3.01 1.91
N SER A 285 -4.25 2.58 0.80
CA SER A 285 -4.82 1.24 0.66
C SER A 285 -3.81 0.11 0.94
N PRO A 286 -4.19 -0.94 1.69
CA PRO A 286 -3.36 -2.14 1.90
C PRO A 286 -3.51 -3.17 0.76
N PHE A 287 -4.01 -2.75 -0.41
CA PHE A 287 -4.12 -3.63 -1.57
C PHE A 287 -3.20 -3.16 -2.69
N PRO A 288 -2.70 -4.09 -3.52
CA PRO A 288 -1.90 -3.73 -4.69
C PRO A 288 -2.71 -2.89 -5.68
N ASP A 289 -2.01 -2.16 -6.54
CA ASP A 289 -2.61 -1.25 -7.52
C ASP A 289 -3.69 -1.95 -8.36
N SER A 290 -4.79 -1.25 -8.60
CA SER A 290 -5.90 -1.75 -9.42
C SER A 290 -6.63 -3.01 -8.92
N HIS A 291 -6.42 -3.41 -7.66
CA HIS A 291 -7.15 -4.55 -7.10
C HIS A 291 -8.67 -4.36 -7.15
N PHE A 292 -9.16 -3.12 -6.99
CA PHE A 292 -10.58 -2.79 -7.07
C PHE A 292 -10.92 -2.09 -8.38
N SER A 293 -12.02 -2.49 -9.00
CA SER A 293 -12.53 -1.88 -10.23
C SER A 293 -13.00 -0.44 -10.00
N LEU A 294 -12.95 0.42 -11.03
CA LEU A 294 -13.47 1.79 -10.94
C LEU A 294 -14.95 1.84 -10.51
N ARG A 295 -15.76 0.86 -10.93
CA ARG A 295 -17.17 0.75 -10.53
C ARG A 295 -17.37 0.70 -9.02
N SER A 296 -16.41 0.14 -8.27
CA SER A 296 -16.45 0.09 -6.81
C SER A 296 -16.36 1.47 -6.15
N TYR A 297 -15.87 2.49 -6.87
CA TYR A 297 -15.71 3.86 -6.41
C TYR A 297 -16.81 4.80 -6.93
N GLU A 298 -17.45 4.50 -8.06
CA GLU A 298 -18.38 5.40 -8.77
C GLU A 298 -19.51 5.93 -7.88
N SER A 299 -20.11 5.07 -7.06
CA SER A 299 -21.21 5.45 -6.16
C SER A 299 -20.77 6.30 -4.97
N LEU A 300 -19.47 6.36 -4.69
CA LEU A 300 -18.88 7.08 -3.57
C LEU A 300 -18.33 8.45 -3.98
N VAL A 301 -18.14 8.70 -5.28
CA VAL A 301 -17.72 9.99 -5.82
C VAL A 301 -18.56 11.18 -5.30
N PRO A 302 -19.92 11.13 -5.31
CA PRO A 302 -20.75 12.24 -4.80
C PRO A 302 -20.56 12.52 -3.29
N ASN A 303 -19.94 11.61 -2.53
CA ASN A 303 -19.73 11.83 -1.10
C ASN A 303 -18.58 12.81 -0.84
N VAL A 304 -17.58 12.84 -1.72
CA VAL A 304 -16.35 13.64 -1.56
C VAL A 304 -16.26 14.79 -2.56
N PHE A 305 -16.73 14.61 -3.80
CA PHE A 305 -16.80 15.67 -4.79
C PHE A 305 -18.20 16.31 -4.77
N PRO A 306 -18.31 17.63 -4.59
CA PRO A 306 -19.59 18.32 -4.67
C PRO A 306 -20.19 18.20 -6.08
N ASP A 307 -21.51 18.03 -6.17
CA ASP A 307 -22.21 18.13 -7.46
C ASP A 307 -22.17 19.60 -7.94
N ALA A 308 -22.04 19.82 -9.25
CA ALA A 308 -21.92 21.16 -9.85
C ALA A 308 -23.19 22.02 -9.72
N ASP A 309 -24.34 21.41 -9.42
CA ASP A 309 -25.57 22.13 -9.12
C ASP A 309 -25.49 22.70 -7.71
N GLY A 310 -24.98 23.94 -7.63
CA GLY A 310 -24.86 24.78 -6.46
C GLY A 310 -26.18 25.11 -5.77
N SER A 311 -26.92 24.10 -5.31
CA SER A 311 -27.96 24.25 -4.31
C SER A 311 -27.33 24.36 -2.92
N GLN A 312 -26.49 25.37 -2.73
CA GLN A 312 -26.33 25.99 -1.41
C GLN A 312 -27.63 26.74 -1.08
N GLY A 313 -28.64 25.97 -0.70
CA GLY A 313 -29.73 26.47 0.12
C GLY A 313 -29.54 25.89 1.50
N ALA A 314 -29.61 26.74 2.53
CA ALA A 314 -29.70 26.37 3.94
C ALA A 314 -31.00 25.60 4.28
N SER A 315 -31.40 24.64 3.44
CA SER A 315 -32.41 23.64 3.73
C SER A 315 -31.68 22.31 3.87
N THR A 316 -31.49 21.88 5.12
CA THR A 316 -31.02 20.55 5.50
C THR A 316 -32.00 19.50 4.95
N ARG A 317 -31.88 19.12 3.67
CA ARG A 317 -32.64 17.99 3.14
C ARG A 317 -32.09 16.73 3.83
N PRO A 318 -32.94 15.79 4.30
CA PRO A 318 -32.49 14.58 5.00
C PRO A 318 -31.47 13.73 4.22
N ASN A 319 -31.44 13.87 2.88
CA ASN A 319 -30.53 13.13 2.00
C ASN A 319 -29.08 13.66 1.99
N ASP A 320 -28.83 14.94 2.27
CA ASP A 320 -27.46 15.48 2.31
C ASP A 320 -26.69 15.02 3.55
N GLN A 321 -27.38 14.80 4.68
CA GLN A 321 -26.81 14.14 5.85
C GLN A 321 -26.48 12.66 5.60
N LYS A 322 -27.12 11.98 4.63
CA LYS A 322 -26.77 10.61 4.23
C LYS A 322 -25.54 10.56 3.31
N ARG A 323 -25.37 11.51 2.38
CA ARG A 323 -24.23 11.58 1.44
C ARG A 323 -22.88 11.87 2.10
N ARG A 324 -22.87 12.40 3.33
CA ARG A 324 -21.66 12.90 4.03
C ARG A 324 -21.19 12.02 5.19
N LYS A 325 -21.61 10.76 5.23
CA LYS A 325 -21.21 9.77 6.26
C LYS A 325 -19.85 9.15 5.96
N ALA A 326 -19.21 8.63 7.00
CA ALA A 326 -18.02 7.81 6.82
C ALA A 326 -18.32 6.58 5.95
N PHE A 327 -17.39 6.22 5.07
CA PHE A 327 -17.51 5.06 4.19
C PHE A 327 -16.17 4.36 4.03
N THR A 328 -16.18 3.18 3.42
CA THR A 328 -14.96 2.41 3.16
C THR A 328 -14.93 1.96 1.71
N VAL A 329 -13.77 2.08 1.08
CA VAL A 329 -13.49 1.53 -0.25
C VAL A 329 -12.03 1.10 -0.32
N ALA A 330 -11.77 -0.05 -0.95
CA ALA A 330 -10.42 -0.61 -1.09
C ALA A 330 -9.60 -0.68 0.21
N GLY A 331 -10.24 -1.07 1.32
CA GLY A 331 -9.59 -1.17 2.63
C GLY A 331 -9.19 0.18 3.25
N VAL A 332 -9.72 1.30 2.75
CA VAL A 332 -9.50 2.64 3.30
C VAL A 332 -10.83 3.18 3.85
N LEU A 333 -10.80 3.57 5.11
CA LEU A 333 -11.88 4.26 5.81
C LEU A 333 -11.75 5.77 5.60
N PHE A 334 -12.81 6.35 5.05
CA PHE A 334 -12.99 7.78 4.85
C PHE A 334 -13.84 8.32 6.00
N GLN A 335 -13.29 9.25 6.79
CA GLN A 335 -14.00 9.91 7.89
C GLN A 335 -13.96 11.42 7.70
N ARG A 336 -15.12 12.06 7.75
CA ARG A 336 -15.19 13.52 7.67
C ARG A 336 -14.61 14.16 8.93
N LEU A 337 -13.82 15.20 8.75
CA LEU A 337 -13.29 16.04 9.83
C LEU A 337 -14.06 17.35 9.89
N ALA A 338 -14.46 17.77 11.09
CA ALA A 338 -14.99 19.11 11.33
C ALA A 338 -13.84 20.09 11.57
N ASN A 339 -13.94 21.28 10.99
CA ASN A 339 -13.00 22.36 11.29
C ASN A 339 -13.36 22.98 12.67
N GLU A 340 -12.48 22.82 13.65
CA GLU A 340 -12.75 23.23 15.04
C GLU A 340 -12.98 24.76 15.14
N ALA A 341 -12.26 25.55 14.32
CA ALA A 341 -12.42 27.01 14.28
C ALA A 341 -13.81 27.42 13.76
N SER A 342 -14.28 26.79 12.68
CA SER A 342 -15.62 27.02 12.12
C SER A 342 -16.72 26.62 13.12
N THR A 343 -16.55 25.52 13.86
CA THR A 343 -17.55 25.08 14.86
C THR A 343 -17.65 26.01 16.07
N LEU A 344 -16.59 26.76 16.37
CA LEU A 344 -16.54 27.70 17.48
C LEU A 344 -17.01 29.12 17.10
N GLY A 345 -17.56 29.32 15.90
CA GLY A 345 -18.05 30.62 15.44
C GLY A 345 -16.95 31.66 15.21
N LYS A 346 -15.69 31.23 15.16
CA LYS A 346 -14.57 32.07 14.72
C LYS A 346 -14.60 32.13 13.19
N SER A 347 -14.28 33.29 12.60
CA SER A 347 -14.17 33.48 11.15
C SER A 347 -13.49 32.26 10.52
N GLN A 348 -14.05 31.75 9.41
CA GLN A 348 -13.39 30.68 8.63
C GLN A 348 -11.92 31.03 8.49
N ASP A 349 -11.04 30.06 8.77
CA ASP A 349 -9.61 30.26 8.56
C ASP A 349 -9.42 30.57 7.07
N PRO A 350 -9.00 31.79 6.69
CA PRO A 350 -8.93 32.20 5.28
C PRO A 350 -7.95 31.36 4.47
N ARG A 351 -7.15 30.49 5.13
CA ARG A 351 -6.23 29.53 4.50
C ARG A 351 -6.93 28.28 3.96
N LEU A 352 -8.18 28.01 4.33
CA LEU A 352 -8.93 26.84 3.88
C LEU A 352 -9.93 27.23 2.80
N GLY A 353 -9.83 26.63 1.61
CA GLY A 353 -10.80 26.80 0.53
C GLY A 353 -12.12 26.03 0.72
N GLY A 354 -12.52 25.73 1.97
CA GLY A 354 -13.78 25.04 2.31
C GLY A 354 -13.68 24.01 3.45
N ASP A 355 -14.83 23.56 3.96
CA ASP A 355 -14.97 22.62 5.10
C ASP A 355 -15.15 21.14 4.68
N ASN A 356 -14.81 20.78 3.43
CA ASN A 356 -14.93 19.42 2.91
C ASN A 356 -13.60 18.65 3.08
N ILE A 357 -13.32 18.27 4.33
CA ILE A 357 -12.06 17.66 4.77
C ILE A 357 -12.30 16.22 5.23
N TRP A 358 -11.45 15.30 4.76
CA TRP A 358 -11.55 13.87 5.01
C TRP A 358 -10.23 13.30 5.53
N LEU A 359 -10.32 12.55 6.64
CA LEU A 359 -9.27 11.63 7.06
C LEU A 359 -9.44 10.31 6.31
N LEU A 360 -8.40 9.92 5.59
CA LEU A 360 -8.24 8.62 4.98
C LEU A 360 -7.31 7.81 5.88
N SER A 361 -7.77 6.63 6.27
CA SER A 361 -7.00 5.71 7.10
C SER A 361 -7.22 4.29 6.62
N ARG A 362 -6.28 3.39 6.87
CA ARG A 362 -6.55 1.97 6.68
C ARG A 362 -7.77 1.55 7.52
N GLN A 363 -8.71 0.82 6.91
CA GLN A 363 -9.88 0.27 7.58
C GLN A 363 -9.45 -0.66 8.72
N PRO A 364 -9.96 -0.49 9.96
CA PRO A 364 -9.63 -1.38 11.07
C PRO A 364 -9.74 -2.86 10.70
N PHE A 365 -8.81 -3.67 11.21
CA PHE A 365 -8.81 -5.11 10.96
C PHE A 365 -10.13 -5.74 11.38
N MET A 366 -10.68 -6.58 10.49
CA MET A 366 -11.83 -7.38 10.84
C MET A 366 -11.40 -8.44 11.86
N ARG A 367 -12.32 -8.78 12.76
CA ARG A 367 -12.11 -9.85 13.74
C ARG A 367 -11.63 -11.12 13.03
N ASP A 368 -10.62 -11.77 13.61
CA ASP A 368 -10.02 -13.02 13.12
C ASP A 368 -9.36 -12.91 11.73
N ARG A 369 -9.06 -11.70 11.25
CA ARG A 369 -8.35 -11.43 9.99
C ARG A 369 -7.13 -10.53 10.17
N ASP A 370 -6.48 -10.65 11.32
CA ASP A 370 -5.26 -9.92 11.62
C ASP A 370 -4.10 -10.42 10.73
N PRO A 371 -3.32 -9.53 10.09
CA PRO A 371 -2.08 -9.90 9.43
C PRO A 371 -1.02 -10.20 10.49
N VAL A 372 -0.74 -11.48 10.67
CA VAL A 372 0.28 -11.96 11.60
C VAL A 372 1.41 -12.58 10.79
N THR A 373 2.63 -12.11 11.02
CA THR A 373 3.83 -12.64 10.36
C THR A 373 4.86 -13.06 11.40
N GLN A 374 5.26 -14.33 11.35
CA GLN A 374 6.34 -14.86 12.18
C GLN A 374 7.67 -14.65 11.47
N ILE A 375 8.67 -14.21 12.23
CA ILE A 375 10.02 -13.93 11.75
C ILE A 375 11.00 -14.54 12.74
N ASN A 376 11.87 -15.41 12.23
CA ASN A 376 12.98 -15.96 13.00
C ASN A 376 14.20 -15.06 12.80
N VAL A 377 14.62 -14.35 13.84
CA VAL A 377 15.78 -13.46 13.78
C VAL A 377 17.02 -14.21 14.25
N SER A 378 17.94 -14.45 13.31
CA SER A 378 19.22 -15.08 13.59
C SER A 378 20.09 -14.18 14.48
N PRO A 379 20.89 -14.73 15.42
CA PRO A 379 21.84 -13.96 16.22
C PRO A 379 23.13 -13.61 15.46
N SER A 380 23.18 -13.80 14.14
CA SER A 380 24.34 -13.56 13.25
C SER A 380 24.71 -12.08 13.04
N GLY A 381 23.96 -11.12 13.59
CA GLY A 381 24.18 -9.69 13.35
C GLY A 381 23.59 -9.14 12.04
N SER A 382 23.28 -10.03 11.08
CA SER A 382 22.65 -9.67 9.81
C SER A 382 21.16 -9.38 9.97
N PHE A 383 20.63 -8.57 9.06
CA PHE A 383 19.18 -8.39 8.96
C PHE A 383 18.52 -9.62 8.37
N THR A 384 17.30 -9.90 8.82
CA THR A 384 16.41 -10.83 8.12
C THR A 384 16.12 -10.34 6.70
N PRO A 385 15.69 -11.23 5.79
CA PRO A 385 15.04 -10.81 4.56
C PRO A 385 13.90 -9.83 4.85
N TRP A 386 13.64 -8.95 3.89
CA TRP A 386 12.50 -8.04 3.95
C TRP A 386 11.18 -8.82 3.85
N VAL A 387 10.23 -8.42 4.68
CA VAL A 387 8.89 -8.99 4.72
C VAL A 387 7.87 -7.89 4.51
N LEU A 388 6.92 -8.09 3.61
CA LEU A 388 5.81 -7.16 3.39
C LEU A 388 4.69 -7.46 4.39
N TRP A 389 4.61 -6.67 5.46
CA TRP A 389 3.53 -6.77 6.43
C TRP A 389 2.31 -5.98 5.96
N ASP A 390 1.18 -6.69 5.85
CA ASP A 390 -0.12 -6.11 5.54
C ASP A 390 -0.16 -5.29 4.22
N ASN A 391 0.76 -5.59 3.29
CA ASN A 391 0.93 -4.91 2.01
C ASN A 391 1.22 -3.40 2.08
N ARG A 392 1.53 -2.84 3.26
CA ARG A 392 1.86 -1.42 3.42
C ARG A 392 3.29 -1.18 3.89
N TYR A 393 3.85 -2.12 4.66
CA TYR A 393 5.13 -1.91 5.33
C TYR A 393 6.09 -3.04 4.98
N TRP A 394 7.17 -2.71 4.29
CA TRP A 394 8.32 -3.61 4.22
C TRP A 394 9.08 -3.49 5.53
N MET A 395 9.41 -4.63 6.14
CA MET A 395 10.04 -4.67 7.46
C MET A 395 11.13 -5.74 7.50
N ARG A 396 12.22 -5.45 8.23
CA ARG A 396 13.25 -6.43 8.58
C ARG A 396 13.84 -6.14 9.95
N LEU A 397 14.36 -7.19 10.58
CA LEU A 397 14.83 -7.16 11.96
C LEU A 397 16.27 -7.67 12.03
N ARG A 398 17.05 -7.20 13.00
CA ARG A 398 18.36 -7.79 13.32
C ARG A 398 18.63 -7.78 14.82
N LEU A 399 19.42 -8.74 15.27
CA LEU A 399 19.94 -8.77 16.64
C LEU A 399 21.39 -8.28 16.63
N VAL A 400 21.71 -7.39 17.57
CA VAL A 400 23.08 -6.92 17.82
C VAL A 400 23.46 -7.33 19.23
N PRO A 401 24.57 -8.04 19.44
CA PRO A 401 25.03 -8.41 20.78
C PRO A 401 25.31 -7.17 21.65
N VAL A 402 25.06 -7.30 22.96
CA VAL A 402 25.42 -6.29 23.97
C VAL A 402 26.64 -6.70 24.79
N ASP A 403 26.67 -7.95 25.27
CA ASP A 403 27.63 -8.39 26.29
C ASP A 403 28.80 -9.24 25.75
N ARG A 404 28.64 -9.91 24.60
CA ARG A 404 29.59 -10.92 24.09
C ARG A 404 29.68 -10.91 22.57
N ASP A 405 30.82 -11.32 22.04
CA ASP A 405 30.96 -11.59 20.61
C ASP A 405 30.10 -12.83 20.24
N PRO A 406 29.21 -12.78 19.23
CA PRO A 406 28.41 -13.91 18.78
C PRO A 406 29.26 -15.13 18.38
N SER A 407 30.52 -14.90 18.00
CA SER A 407 31.50 -15.92 17.65
C SER A 407 31.82 -16.86 18.82
N GLU A 408 31.60 -16.43 20.07
CA GLU A 408 31.82 -17.25 21.28
C GLU A 408 30.69 -18.25 21.58
N LEU A 409 29.53 -18.14 20.91
CA LEU A 409 28.38 -19.04 21.13
C LEU A 409 28.45 -20.34 20.28
N GLY A 410 29.41 -20.47 19.37
CA GLY A 410 29.56 -21.64 18.49
C GLY A 410 28.34 -21.93 17.62
N ASP A 411 28.20 -23.16 17.12
CA ASP A 411 27.12 -23.62 16.21
C ASP A 411 25.71 -23.69 16.86
N GLN A 412 25.53 -23.22 18.10
CA GLN A 412 24.27 -23.30 18.86
C GLN A 412 23.42 -22.01 18.79
N LEU A 413 23.54 -21.24 17.71
CA LEU A 413 22.80 -19.99 17.52
C LEU A 413 21.34 -20.25 17.10
N ILE A 414 20.48 -20.54 18.07
CA ILE A 414 19.03 -20.67 17.85
C ILE A 414 18.42 -19.28 17.59
N SER A 415 17.71 -19.12 16.47
CA SER A 415 17.00 -17.88 16.13
C SER A 415 15.95 -17.50 17.18
N VAL A 416 15.73 -16.19 17.35
CA VAL A 416 14.64 -15.67 18.19
C VAL A 416 13.35 -15.64 17.36
N PRO A 417 12.30 -16.39 17.72
CA PRO A 417 11.00 -16.27 17.07
C PRO A 417 10.32 -14.98 17.54
N LEU A 418 10.08 -14.08 16.59
CA LEU A 418 9.34 -12.84 16.78
C LEU A 418 8.11 -12.83 15.88
N THR A 419 7.13 -12.01 16.24
CA THR A 419 5.88 -11.87 15.50
C THR A 419 5.58 -10.41 15.26
N ILE A 420 5.31 -10.06 14.01
CA ILE A 420 4.72 -8.77 13.63
C ILE A 420 3.20 -8.97 13.53
N ARG A 421 2.45 -8.16 14.27
CA ARG A 421 0.99 -8.23 14.33
C ARG A 421 0.37 -6.84 14.52
N PRO A 422 -0.96 -6.68 14.42
CA PRO A 422 -1.61 -5.44 14.77
C PRO A 422 -1.45 -5.08 16.25
N PHE A 423 -1.32 -3.78 16.53
CA PHE A 423 -1.45 -3.24 17.87
C PHE A 423 -2.91 -3.32 18.33
N HIS A 424 -3.15 -3.72 19.57
CA HIS A 424 -4.48 -4.01 20.10
C HIS A 424 -4.79 -3.25 21.39
N LYS A 425 -6.06 -3.20 21.77
CA LYS A 425 -6.50 -2.59 23.04
C LYS A 425 -5.84 -3.24 24.26
N PHE A 426 -5.69 -4.57 24.25
CA PHE A 426 -5.04 -5.29 25.35
C PHE A 426 -3.56 -4.92 25.50
N ASP A 427 -2.89 -4.50 24.43
CA ASP A 427 -1.50 -4.02 24.51
C ASP A 427 -1.44 -2.75 25.36
N ILE A 428 -2.35 -1.80 25.12
CA ILE A 428 -2.46 -0.56 25.91
C ILE A 428 -2.72 -0.88 27.38
N GLU A 429 -3.64 -1.79 27.67
CA GLU A 429 -3.95 -2.20 29.05
C GLU A 429 -2.76 -2.85 29.75
N ARG A 430 -2.00 -3.68 29.03
CA ARG A 430 -0.84 -4.35 29.59
C ARG A 430 0.31 -3.38 29.84
N ILE A 431 0.62 -2.52 28.86
CA ILE A 431 1.61 -1.46 29.02
C ILE A 431 1.21 -0.56 30.19
N ARG A 432 -0.07 -0.18 30.32
CA ARG A 432 -0.52 0.61 31.48
C ARG A 432 -0.25 -0.12 32.81
N LYS A 433 -0.51 -1.43 32.90
CA LYS A 433 -0.26 -2.22 34.12
C LYS A 433 1.23 -2.33 34.46
N ASP A 434 2.06 -2.60 33.46
CA ASP A 434 3.50 -2.75 33.63
C ASP A 434 4.16 -1.45 34.14
N TRP A 435 3.56 -0.29 33.82
CA TRP A 435 4.05 1.04 34.21
C TRP A 435 3.47 1.59 35.52
N VAL A 436 2.31 1.09 35.96
CA VAL A 436 1.67 1.47 37.24
C VAL A 436 2.33 0.76 38.45
N HIS A 437 3.19 -0.23 38.21
CA HIS A 437 3.99 -0.88 39.25
C HIS A 437 5.47 -0.46 39.25
N PRO A 438 5.84 0.75 39.71
CA PRO A 438 7.23 1.07 40.04
C PRO A 438 7.44 0.95 41.56
N ARG A 439 8.36 0.12 42.06
CA ARG A 439 8.98 0.34 43.39
C ARG A 439 10.39 -0.25 43.49
N PRO A 440 11.31 0.31 44.33
CA PRO A 440 11.11 1.37 45.32
C PRO A 440 11.99 2.63 45.19
N GLN A 441 11.51 3.68 45.86
CA GLN A 441 12.17 4.85 46.49
C GLN A 441 13.26 5.62 45.72
N GLY A 442 12.96 6.89 45.40
CA GLY A 442 14.00 7.91 45.19
C GLY A 442 13.80 8.88 44.02
N ARG A 443 12.62 9.03 43.43
CA ARG A 443 12.40 10.02 42.37
C ARG A 443 11.18 10.90 42.61
N THR A 444 11.40 12.20 42.53
CA THR A 444 10.47 13.29 42.80
C THR A 444 9.40 13.40 41.71
N ASN A 445 8.13 13.42 42.11
CA ASN A 445 6.97 13.58 41.21
C ASN A 445 6.91 15.00 40.60
N SER A 446 7.72 15.29 39.57
CA SER A 446 7.57 16.52 38.78
C SER A 446 6.77 16.26 37.48
N ALA A 447 5.91 17.19 37.10
CA ALA A 447 5.08 17.10 35.87
C ALA A 447 5.90 17.07 34.57
N THR A 448 7.17 17.45 34.64
CA THR A 448 8.16 17.41 33.56
C THR A 448 8.75 16.01 33.34
N GLU A 449 8.93 15.20 34.40
CA GLU A 449 9.42 13.82 34.28
C GLU A 449 8.39 12.86 33.65
N GLN A 450 7.10 13.12 33.83
CA GLN A 450 6.03 12.28 33.25
C GLN A 450 5.99 12.30 31.71
N LYS A 451 6.60 13.30 31.07
CA LYS A 451 6.60 13.51 29.61
C LYS A 451 7.88 13.03 28.91
N MET A 452 8.83 12.42 29.63
CA MET A 452 10.06 11.92 29.02
C MET A 452 9.79 10.73 28.08
N PRO A 453 10.60 10.56 27.01
CA PRO A 453 10.53 9.39 26.15
C PRO A 453 10.69 8.08 26.94
N GLY A 454 9.86 7.09 26.63
CA GLY A 454 9.76 5.90 27.46
C GLY A 454 9.01 6.19 28.76
N THR A 455 7.85 6.84 28.68
CA THR A 455 6.79 6.78 29.71
C THR A 455 5.46 6.34 29.09
N PHE A 456 4.52 5.84 29.90
CA PHE A 456 3.16 5.55 29.42
C PHE A 456 2.44 6.82 28.92
N GLU A 457 2.60 7.94 29.62
CA GLU A 457 2.03 9.22 29.18
C GLU A 457 2.66 9.72 27.88
N HIS A 458 3.97 9.53 27.70
CA HIS A 458 4.63 9.82 26.42
C HIS A 458 4.09 8.93 25.29
N LEU A 459 3.94 7.61 25.51
CA LEU A 459 3.32 6.72 24.51
C LEU A 459 1.89 7.14 24.18
N LYS A 460 1.09 7.47 25.19
CA LYS A 460 -0.30 7.91 25.01
C LYS A 460 -0.35 9.18 24.15
N ALA A 461 0.50 10.15 24.42
CA ALA A 461 0.56 11.40 23.67
C ALA A 461 1.12 11.19 22.24
N LEU A 462 2.14 10.35 22.07
CA LEU A 462 2.64 9.92 20.75
C LEU A 462 1.53 9.27 19.91
N LEU A 463 0.84 8.27 20.45
CA LEU A 463 -0.28 7.62 19.75
C LEU A 463 -1.42 8.60 19.46
N SER A 464 -1.64 9.60 20.31
CA SER A 464 -2.69 10.60 20.09
C SER A 464 -2.33 11.57 18.96
N ALA A 465 -1.03 11.88 18.81
CA ALA A 465 -0.53 12.74 17.75
C ALA A 465 -0.41 12.01 16.40
N GLU A 466 0.17 10.81 16.39
CA GLU A 466 0.54 10.11 15.16
C GLU A 466 -0.51 9.10 14.70
N ALA A 467 -1.29 8.50 15.62
CA ALA A 467 -2.28 7.47 15.29
C ALA A 467 -3.57 7.61 16.14
N PRO A 468 -4.33 8.71 16.00
CA PRO A 468 -5.49 8.97 16.83
C PRO A 468 -6.60 7.91 16.71
N ALA A 469 -7.42 7.78 17.75
CA ALA A 469 -8.60 6.90 17.78
C ALA A 469 -8.32 5.45 17.30
N GLN A 470 -9.10 4.93 16.34
CA GLN A 470 -8.99 3.55 15.85
C GLN A 470 -7.76 3.33 14.95
N LEU A 471 -7.14 4.39 14.42
CA LEU A 471 -5.98 4.29 13.53
C LEU A 471 -4.80 3.58 14.20
N ARG A 472 -4.58 3.77 15.52
CA ARG A 472 -3.50 3.07 16.25
C ARG A 472 -3.58 1.55 16.18
N PHE A 473 -4.77 0.99 16.00
CA PHE A 473 -4.92 -0.47 15.91
C PHE A 473 -4.58 -1.01 14.51
N THR A 474 -4.15 -0.13 13.60
CA THR A 474 -3.62 -0.48 12.29
C THR A 474 -2.08 -0.49 12.24
N LEU A 475 -1.43 -0.11 13.34
CA LEU A 475 0.02 -0.05 13.48
C LEU A 475 0.59 -1.47 13.67
N PRO A 476 1.76 -1.75 13.07
CA PRO A 476 2.51 -2.97 13.39
C PRO A 476 3.09 -2.86 14.81
N VAL A 477 3.01 -3.95 15.56
CA VAL A 477 3.76 -4.16 16.80
C VAL A 477 4.63 -5.41 16.66
N VAL A 478 5.92 -5.27 16.98
CA VAL A 478 6.81 -6.42 17.11
C VAL A 478 6.62 -7.00 18.49
N SER A 479 6.28 -8.28 18.56
CA SER A 479 6.02 -9.01 19.79
C SER A 479 6.82 -10.31 19.85
N ARG A 480 7.14 -10.76 21.05
CA ARG A 480 7.66 -12.11 21.32
C ARG A 480 6.54 -12.95 21.92
N GLU A 481 6.37 -14.17 21.46
CA GLU A 481 5.43 -15.10 22.08
C GLU A 481 6.03 -15.60 23.40
N GLY A 482 5.31 -15.38 24.50
CA GLY A 482 5.68 -15.86 25.84
C GLY A 482 4.70 -16.92 26.33
N ILE A 483 5.20 -17.83 27.18
CA ILE A 483 4.38 -18.76 27.94
C ILE A 483 4.28 -18.21 29.35
N VAL A 484 3.05 -17.98 29.83
CA VAL A 484 2.83 -17.62 31.24
C VAL A 484 2.57 -18.88 32.05
N SER A 485 3.50 -19.25 32.90
CA SER A 485 3.28 -20.15 34.03
C SER A 485 2.84 -19.30 35.24
N LYS A 486 1.55 -18.98 35.32
CA LYS A 486 0.96 -18.46 36.58
C LYS A 486 0.44 -19.66 37.38
N PRO A 487 0.78 -19.80 38.67
CA PRO A 487 0.15 -20.80 39.52
C PRO A 487 -1.37 -20.54 39.56
N GLY A 488 -2.17 -21.55 39.18
CA GLY A 488 -3.64 -21.47 39.17
C GLY A 488 -4.32 -21.02 37.87
N LYS A 489 -3.60 -20.83 36.75
CA LYS A 489 -4.19 -20.67 35.41
C LYS A 489 -3.80 -21.86 34.51
N PRO A 490 -4.65 -22.25 33.54
CA PRO A 490 -4.32 -23.36 32.65
C PRO A 490 -2.98 -23.13 31.96
N LEU A 491 -2.14 -24.17 31.99
CA LEU A 491 -0.84 -24.22 31.34
C LEU A 491 -1.05 -23.99 29.83
N GLY A 492 -0.42 -22.96 29.24
CA GLY A 492 -0.41 -22.78 27.79
C GLY A 492 -1.19 -21.58 27.22
N GLN A 493 -1.65 -20.62 28.02
CA GLN A 493 -2.15 -19.36 27.45
C GLN A 493 -0.98 -18.57 26.85
N LYS A 494 -0.93 -18.51 25.52
CA LYS A 494 0.03 -17.71 24.75
C LYS A 494 -0.14 -16.24 25.11
N VAL A 495 0.90 -15.61 25.66
CA VAL A 495 0.89 -14.17 26.00
C VAL A 495 1.95 -13.47 25.18
N TRP A 496 1.54 -12.45 24.44
CA TRP A 496 2.44 -11.63 23.64
C TRP A 496 3.21 -10.65 24.52
N GLN A 497 4.53 -10.72 24.53
CA GLN A 497 5.39 -9.65 25.04
C GLN A 497 5.55 -8.57 23.96
N GLN A 498 5.02 -7.36 24.14
CA GLN A 498 5.21 -6.26 23.18
C GLN A 498 6.62 -5.69 23.29
N LEU A 499 7.34 -5.63 22.16
CA LEU A 499 8.71 -5.15 22.10
C LEU A 499 8.78 -3.70 21.62
N ALA A 500 8.16 -3.39 20.48
CA ALA A 500 8.23 -2.06 19.87
C ALA A 500 7.08 -1.79 18.89
N LEU A 501 6.81 -0.51 18.64
CA LEU A 501 6.04 0.05 17.52
C LEU A 501 7.04 0.54 16.46
N PRO A 502 7.48 -0.33 15.53
CA PRO A 502 8.57 -0.02 14.61
C PRO A 502 8.33 1.20 13.73
N THR A 503 7.11 1.40 13.19
CA THR A 503 6.83 2.56 12.31
C THR A 503 6.83 3.89 13.04
N LEU A 504 6.67 3.89 14.36
CA LEU A 504 6.77 5.08 15.20
C LEU A 504 8.16 5.22 15.84
N GLU A 505 9.11 4.35 15.49
CA GLU A 505 10.44 4.27 16.11
C GLU A 505 10.37 4.28 17.65
N TYR A 506 9.41 3.53 18.20
CA TYR A 506 9.09 3.58 19.62
C TYR A 506 9.15 2.23 20.30
N ARG A 507 10.03 2.13 21.29
CA ARG A 507 10.15 0.95 22.15
C ARG A 507 9.03 0.84 23.18
N LEU A 508 8.52 -0.38 23.40
CA LEU A 508 7.48 -0.69 24.39
C LEU A 508 7.99 -1.45 25.63
N SER A 509 9.10 -2.19 25.53
CA SER A 509 9.71 -2.94 26.66
C SER A 509 11.24 -2.74 26.71
N GLY A 510 11.91 -3.08 27.82
CA GLY A 510 13.36 -2.90 28.01
C GLY A 510 13.69 -1.88 29.11
N HIS A 511 14.24 -2.36 30.23
CA HIS A 511 14.45 -1.62 31.49
C HIS A 511 15.90 -1.18 31.70
N SER A 512 16.27 -0.02 31.19
CA SER A 512 17.50 0.67 31.59
C SER A 512 17.34 2.17 31.28
N ALA A 513 17.91 3.02 32.11
CA ALA A 513 18.01 4.46 31.85
C ALA A 513 19.20 4.79 30.91
N GLN A 514 19.92 3.77 30.42
CA GLN A 514 21.17 3.90 29.66
C GLN A 514 21.00 3.66 28.15
N TYR A 515 19.87 4.01 27.55
CA TYR A 515 19.69 3.81 26.11
C TYR A 515 20.05 5.04 25.30
N SER A 516 20.79 4.79 24.21
CA SER A 516 21.14 5.78 23.20
C SER A 516 20.00 6.13 22.24
N SER A 517 18.97 5.28 22.08
CA SER A 517 17.91 5.47 21.07
C SER A 517 16.57 4.80 21.43
N LEU A 518 15.45 5.36 20.93
CA LEU A 518 14.10 4.78 20.99
C LEU A 518 13.85 3.70 19.91
N GLY A 519 14.73 3.61 18.90
CA GLY A 519 14.67 2.68 17.77
C GLY A 519 15.30 1.30 18.03
N GLU A 520 15.54 0.94 19.29
CA GLU A 520 16.14 -0.35 19.66
C GLU A 520 15.56 -0.86 20.99
N VAL A 521 15.42 -2.18 21.10
CA VAL A 521 14.91 -2.85 22.32
C VAL A 521 15.83 -3.96 22.76
N GLU A 522 16.21 -3.95 24.04
CA GLU A 522 16.95 -5.06 24.63
C GLU A 522 16.04 -6.24 24.96
N LEU A 523 16.52 -7.44 24.65
CA LEU A 523 15.90 -8.68 25.03
C LEU A 523 16.97 -9.68 25.47
N VAL A 524 16.56 -10.59 26.36
CA VAL A 524 17.41 -11.72 26.77
C VAL A 524 17.08 -12.93 25.92
N HIS A 525 18.10 -13.53 25.32
CA HIS A 525 17.99 -14.77 24.55
C HIS A 525 19.28 -15.58 24.69
N LEU A 526 19.14 -16.89 24.92
CA LEU A 526 20.27 -17.78 25.20
C LEU A 526 21.17 -17.26 26.33
N ARG A 527 20.55 -16.71 27.40
CA ARG A 527 21.23 -16.11 28.57
C ARG A 527 22.14 -14.90 28.24
N CYS A 528 22.07 -14.38 27.02
CA CYS A 528 22.80 -13.21 26.56
C CYS A 528 21.85 -12.03 26.33
N ARG A 529 22.35 -10.80 26.51
CA ARG A 529 21.60 -9.58 26.15
C ARG A 529 21.83 -9.24 24.68
N TRP A 530 20.74 -8.98 23.98
CA TRP A 530 20.71 -8.60 22.57
C TRP A 530 19.92 -7.31 22.40
N ARG A 531 20.39 -6.42 21.52
CA ARG A 531 19.64 -5.28 20.99
C ARG A 531 18.95 -5.68 19.70
N LEU A 532 17.63 -5.73 19.73
CA LEU A 532 16.81 -5.85 18.54
C LEU A 532 16.69 -4.48 17.87
N LYS A 533 17.11 -4.40 16.61
CA LYS A 533 16.94 -3.25 15.73
C LYS A 533 16.01 -3.62 14.59
N TRP A 534 15.30 -2.63 14.05
CA TRP A 534 14.41 -2.81 12.91
C TRP A 534 14.67 -1.76 11.84
N GLN A 535 14.26 -2.09 10.62
CA GLN A 535 14.12 -1.14 9.53
C GLN A 535 12.76 -1.35 8.88
N TRP A 536 12.20 -0.25 8.39
CA TRP A 536 10.96 -0.29 7.64
C TRP A 536 10.98 0.75 6.52
N MET A 537 10.16 0.50 5.50
CA MET A 537 9.79 1.47 4.48
C MET A 537 8.31 1.28 4.14
N TYR A 538 7.66 2.36 3.74
CA TYR A 538 6.28 2.29 3.26
C TYR A 538 6.24 1.75 1.84
N LYS A 539 5.11 1.17 1.43
CA LYS A 539 4.90 0.66 0.07
C LYS A 539 5.08 1.75 -0.99
N LEU A 540 5.21 1.32 -2.25
CA LEU A 540 5.13 2.23 -3.37
C LEU A 540 3.78 2.96 -3.36
N ILE A 541 3.82 4.26 -3.66
CA ILE A 541 2.63 5.09 -3.81
C ILE A 541 2.75 5.95 -5.08
N ASP A 542 1.64 6.49 -5.51
CA ASP A 542 1.58 7.48 -6.57
C ASP A 542 2.10 8.84 -6.08
N THR A 543 3.41 9.06 -6.23
CA THR A 543 4.07 10.32 -5.83
C THR A 543 3.67 11.49 -6.70
N GLU A 544 3.21 11.26 -7.94
CA GLU A 544 2.71 12.31 -8.81
C GLU A 544 1.39 12.86 -8.26
N ALA A 545 0.45 12.00 -7.86
CA ALA A 545 -0.78 12.42 -7.23
C ALA A 545 -0.53 13.20 -5.92
N LEU A 546 0.43 12.74 -5.11
CA LEU A 546 0.84 13.42 -3.88
C LEU A 546 1.34 14.85 -4.17
N ARG A 547 2.20 15.00 -5.18
CA ARG A 547 2.75 16.28 -5.62
C ARG A 547 1.68 17.21 -6.20
N LEU A 548 0.80 16.69 -7.06
CA LEU A 548 -0.27 17.48 -7.67
C LEU A 548 -1.24 18.03 -6.61
N MET A 549 -1.47 17.29 -5.52
CA MET A 549 -2.27 17.77 -4.38
C MET A 549 -1.53 18.76 -3.46
N GLY A 550 -0.27 19.08 -3.74
CA GLY A 550 0.52 20.08 -3.02
C GLY A 550 1.46 19.54 -1.94
N TRP A 551 1.76 18.23 -1.91
CA TRP A 551 2.79 17.71 -1.01
C TRP A 551 4.18 17.78 -1.67
N PRO A 552 5.23 18.20 -0.94
CA PRO A 552 6.58 18.20 -1.48
C PRO A 552 7.13 16.78 -1.66
N VAL A 553 7.73 16.52 -2.82
CA VAL A 553 8.37 15.23 -3.12
C VAL A 553 9.74 15.47 -3.74
N GLY A 554 10.81 15.04 -3.06
CA GLY A 554 12.15 14.73 -3.62
C GLY A 554 12.93 15.83 -4.34
N LYS A 555 12.40 16.40 -5.44
CA LYS A 555 13.06 17.44 -6.24
C LYS A 555 12.76 18.86 -5.75
N ASP A 556 11.62 19.08 -5.09
CA ASP A 556 11.20 20.42 -4.66
C ASP A 556 11.91 20.91 -3.37
N ILE A 557 12.82 20.10 -2.80
CA ILE A 557 13.52 20.41 -1.53
C ILE A 557 14.89 21.07 -1.80
N GLU A 558 15.44 20.96 -3.00
CA GLU A 558 16.76 21.53 -3.35
C GLU A 558 16.69 22.94 -3.98
N GLU A 559 15.50 23.45 -4.33
CA GLU A 559 15.32 24.76 -5.00
C GLU A 559 14.62 25.84 -4.15
N THR A 560 14.48 25.64 -2.84
CA THR A 560 13.97 26.66 -1.89
C THR A 560 14.87 26.76 -0.68
#